data_AF-A0A0W8G9N6-F1
#
_entry.id   AF-A0A0W8G9N6-F1
#
_cell.length_a   1.000
_cell.length_b   1.000
_cell.length_c   1.000
_cell.angle_alpha   90.00
_cell.angle_beta   90.00
_cell.angle_gamma   90.00
#
_symmetry.space_group_name_H-M   'P 1'
#
loop_
_entity.id
_entity.type
_entity.pdbx_description
1 polymer ?
#
loop_
_entity_poly.entity_id
_entity_poly.type
_entity_poly.pdbx_seq_one_letter_code
_entity_poly.pdbx_strand_id
1 'polypeptide(L)'
;MPDYLLMPDDTARALLMERFAAEPRLARFAPDRVLVLGHPALERSVAAIAARTPGQSRALLASHGLGHGPVAGLFLDPVALDDGYGYDAASVLDFVAAWMAGNRPGMAVLVKPHPRQTDFHPGDLAPFSARGIRAVAATGPFEPLAAAVSEVWGMTSLVLVAAHKAGRPIVSFQPGRTALGREQSNPYIEPWVIT
;
A
#
# COMPACT_ATOMS: atom_id res chain seq x y z
N MET A 1 -28.12 -0.92 -17.69
CA MET A 1 -26.70 -1.34 -17.56
C MET A 1 -25.81 -0.22 -18.09
N PRO A 2 -24.58 -0.05 -17.62
CA PRO A 2 -23.69 1.01 -18.10
C PRO A 2 -23.34 0.81 -19.59
N ASP A 3 -23.32 1.91 -20.35
CA ASP A 3 -22.99 1.90 -21.79
C ASP A 3 -21.50 1.74 -22.06
N TYR A 4 -20.66 2.20 -21.13
CA TYR A 4 -19.20 2.10 -21.17
C TYR A 4 -18.65 1.66 -19.82
N LEU A 5 -17.55 0.92 -19.85
CA LEU A 5 -16.72 0.61 -18.68
C LEU A 5 -15.41 1.40 -18.79
N LEU A 6 -15.11 2.16 -17.75
CA LEU A 6 -13.92 3.01 -17.71
C LEU A 6 -12.82 2.31 -16.92
N MET A 7 -11.67 2.12 -17.56
CA MET A 7 -10.50 1.46 -17.00
C MET A 7 -9.39 2.48 -16.69
N PRO A 8 -8.62 2.24 -15.62
CA PRO A 8 -7.56 3.14 -15.19
C PRO A 8 -6.34 3.13 -16.12
N ASP A 9 -6.03 1.99 -16.73
CA ASP A 9 -4.94 1.83 -17.69
C ASP A 9 -5.14 0.53 -18.49
N ASP A 10 -4.22 0.25 -19.42
CA ASP A 10 -4.28 -0.93 -20.29
C ASP A 10 -4.14 -2.25 -19.54
N THR A 11 -3.39 -2.28 -18.42
CA THR A 11 -3.24 -3.50 -17.61
C THR A 11 -4.58 -3.90 -16.99
N ALA A 12 -5.32 -2.95 -16.43
CA ALA A 12 -6.66 -3.22 -15.89
C ALA A 12 -7.64 -3.63 -16.98
N ARG A 13 -7.56 -2.99 -18.16
CA ARG A 13 -8.36 -3.38 -19.33
C ARG A 13 -8.05 -4.81 -19.76
N ALA A 14 -6.78 -5.20 -19.86
CA ALA A 14 -6.37 -6.54 -20.25
C ALA A 14 -6.92 -7.60 -19.29
N LEU A 15 -6.78 -7.40 -17.98
CA LEU A 15 -7.32 -8.30 -16.95
C LEU A 15 -8.84 -8.44 -17.01
N LEU A 16 -9.55 -7.33 -17.30
CA LEU A 16 -10.99 -7.38 -17.51
C LEU A 16 -11.35 -8.18 -18.77
N MET A 17 -10.61 -8.02 -19.86
CA MET A 17 -10.83 -8.77 -21.10
C MET A 17 -10.59 -10.27 -20.92
N GLU A 18 -9.56 -10.65 -20.16
CA GLU A 18 -9.31 -12.05 -19.79
C GLU A 18 -10.48 -12.63 -18.98
N ARG A 19 -11.02 -11.88 -18.00
CA ARG A 19 -12.22 -12.29 -17.26
C ARG A 19 -13.45 -12.42 -18.17
N PHE A 20 -13.63 -11.52 -19.13
CA PHE A 20 -14.74 -11.62 -20.09
C PHE A 20 -14.64 -12.86 -20.98
N ALA A 21 -13.43 -13.24 -21.37
CA ALA A 21 -13.18 -14.47 -22.12
C ALA A 21 -13.44 -15.73 -21.26
N ALA A 22 -13.11 -15.69 -19.98
CA ALA A 22 -13.30 -16.80 -19.05
C ALA A 22 -14.76 -16.98 -18.57
N GLU A 23 -15.57 -15.91 -18.58
CA GLU A 23 -16.95 -15.93 -18.08
C GLU A 23 -17.97 -15.66 -19.20
N PRO A 24 -18.67 -16.70 -19.72
CA PRO A 24 -19.63 -16.56 -20.82
C PRO A 24 -20.76 -15.54 -20.56
N ARG A 25 -21.09 -15.27 -19.29
CA ARG A 25 -22.10 -14.27 -18.90
C ARG A 25 -21.64 -12.82 -19.12
N LEU A 26 -20.33 -12.60 -19.19
CA LEU A 26 -19.69 -11.32 -19.43
C LEU A 26 -19.37 -11.11 -20.92
N ALA A 27 -19.47 -12.14 -21.77
CA ALA A 27 -19.23 -12.05 -23.21
C ALA A 27 -20.12 -11.03 -23.95
N ARG A 28 -21.20 -10.56 -23.32
CA ARG A 28 -22.06 -9.48 -23.82
C ARG A 28 -21.40 -8.08 -23.78
N PHE A 29 -20.30 -7.92 -23.06
CA PHE A 29 -19.55 -6.67 -23.03
C PHE A 29 -18.62 -6.63 -24.23
N ALA A 30 -18.98 -5.82 -25.23
CA ALA A 30 -18.16 -5.65 -26.40
C ALA A 30 -16.85 -4.89 -26.04
N PRO A 31 -15.67 -5.32 -26.53
CA PRO A 31 -14.37 -4.72 -26.16
C PRO A 31 -14.24 -3.22 -26.48
N ASP A 32 -15.01 -2.72 -27.45
CA ASP A 32 -15.10 -1.31 -27.86
C ASP A 32 -15.80 -0.42 -26.80
N ARG A 33 -16.53 -1.03 -25.87
CA ARG A 33 -17.17 -0.33 -24.74
C ARG A 33 -16.29 -0.21 -23.51
N VAL A 34 -15.06 -0.74 -23.56
CA VAL A 34 -14.09 -0.64 -22.46
C VAL A 34 -13.03 0.40 -22.81
N LEU A 35 -13.16 1.58 -22.21
CA LEU A 35 -12.32 2.75 -22.49
C LEU A 35 -11.28 2.93 -21.40
N VAL A 36 -10.04 3.23 -21.78
CA VAL A 36 -8.97 3.61 -20.85
C VAL A 36 -8.93 5.13 -20.74
N LEU A 37 -9.34 5.68 -19.60
CA LEU A 37 -9.42 7.13 -19.37
C LEU A 37 -8.58 7.61 -18.18
N GLY A 38 -7.85 6.70 -17.53
CA GLY A 38 -7.13 7.04 -16.31
C GLY A 38 -7.98 6.84 -15.05
N HIS A 39 -7.40 7.19 -13.91
CA HIS A 39 -8.05 7.10 -12.62
C HIS A 39 -7.87 8.42 -11.87
N PRO A 40 -8.80 9.39 -12.01
CA PRO A 40 -8.60 10.76 -11.53
C PRO A 40 -8.21 10.86 -10.04
N ALA A 41 -8.75 9.99 -9.18
CA ALA A 41 -8.36 9.94 -7.78
C ALA A 41 -6.92 9.44 -7.58
N LEU A 42 -6.51 8.37 -8.26
CA LEU A 42 -5.14 7.85 -8.21
C LEU A 42 -4.15 8.87 -8.77
N GLU A 43 -4.46 9.48 -9.92
CA GLU A 43 -3.63 10.52 -10.54
C GLU A 43 -3.45 11.73 -9.63
N ARG A 44 -4.52 12.14 -8.94
CA ARG A 44 -4.44 13.18 -7.92
C ARG A 44 -3.51 12.79 -6.78
N SER A 45 -3.61 11.57 -6.27
CA SER A 45 -2.70 11.09 -5.21
C SER A 45 -1.25 10.99 -5.70
N VAL A 46 -1.03 10.53 -6.93
CA VAL A 46 0.30 10.49 -7.57
C VAL A 46 0.89 11.90 -7.66
N ALA A 47 0.13 12.86 -8.19
CA ALA A 47 0.57 14.26 -8.29
C ALA A 47 0.84 14.87 -6.91
N ALA A 48 -0.01 14.60 -5.91
CA ALA A 48 0.16 15.08 -4.55
C ALA A 48 1.42 14.51 -3.89
N ILE A 49 1.74 13.23 -4.13
CA ILE A 49 2.97 12.59 -3.63
C ILE A 49 4.20 13.21 -4.31
N ALA A 50 4.16 13.37 -5.64
CA ALA A 50 5.28 13.89 -6.42
C ALA A 50 5.57 15.38 -6.18
N ALA A 51 4.56 16.19 -5.84
CA ALA A 51 4.70 17.64 -5.66
C ALA A 51 5.35 18.07 -4.34
N ARG A 52 5.57 17.15 -3.38
CA ARG A 52 6.06 17.52 -2.04
C ARG A 52 7.55 17.85 -2.06
N THR A 53 7.92 18.95 -1.42
CA THR A 53 9.32 19.37 -1.32
C THR A 53 10.05 18.67 -0.17
N PRO A 54 11.40 18.51 -0.26
CA PRO A 54 12.19 17.96 0.84
C PRO A 54 12.03 18.72 2.17
N GLY A 55 11.81 20.04 2.13
CA GLY A 55 11.55 20.86 3.32
C GLY A 55 10.24 20.47 4.02
N GLN A 56 9.15 20.31 3.24
CA GLN A 56 7.85 19.89 3.74
C GLN A 56 7.85 18.44 4.26
N SER A 57 8.64 17.56 3.64
CA SER A 57 8.84 16.19 4.10
C SER A 57 9.55 16.15 5.44
N ARG A 58 10.68 16.87 5.59
CA ARG A 58 11.41 16.94 6.87
C ARG A 58 10.57 17.52 8.00
N ALA A 59 9.83 18.60 7.75
CA ALA A 59 8.97 19.22 8.76
C ALA A 59 7.87 18.25 9.24
N LEU A 60 7.26 17.50 8.31
CA LEU A 60 6.23 16.51 8.65
C LEU A 60 6.79 15.34 9.46
N LEU A 61 7.94 14.78 9.05
CA LEU A 61 8.53 13.69 9.82
C LEU A 61 8.95 14.20 11.22
N ALA A 62 9.51 15.40 11.32
CA ALA A 62 9.87 16.02 12.59
C ALA A 62 8.66 16.21 13.53
N SER A 63 7.47 16.53 13.01
CA SER A 63 6.26 16.62 13.83
C SER A 63 5.80 15.27 14.40
N HIS A 64 6.24 14.15 13.81
CA HIS A 64 6.09 12.80 14.38
C HIS A 64 7.31 12.37 15.22
N GLY A 65 8.20 13.30 15.54
CA GLY A 65 9.46 13.03 16.23
C GLY A 65 10.53 12.36 15.35
N LEU A 66 10.27 12.12 14.08
CA LEU A 66 11.17 11.46 13.14
C LEU A 66 11.95 12.51 12.33
N GLY A 67 13.06 13.03 12.86
CA GLY A 67 13.84 14.09 12.17
C GLY A 67 15.17 13.64 11.57
N HIS A 68 15.64 12.45 11.95
CA HIS A 68 17.02 12.03 11.75
C HIS A 68 17.05 10.65 11.10
N GLY A 69 17.66 10.56 9.91
CA GLY A 69 17.83 9.31 9.17
C GLY A 69 16.67 8.93 8.26
N PRO A 70 16.79 7.78 7.56
CA PRO A 70 15.75 7.27 6.68
C PRO A 70 14.54 6.78 7.47
N VAL A 71 13.34 6.98 6.91
CA VAL A 71 12.07 6.56 7.51
C VAL A 71 11.28 5.73 6.51
N ALA A 72 10.78 4.57 6.90
CA ALA A 72 9.79 3.83 6.13
C ALA A 72 8.38 4.20 6.59
N GLY A 73 7.45 4.36 5.64
CA GLY A 73 6.02 4.55 5.94
C GLY A 73 5.26 3.26 5.74
N LEU A 74 4.80 2.61 6.79
CA LEU A 74 3.99 1.38 6.73
C LEU A 74 2.50 1.72 6.77
N PHE A 75 1.80 1.49 5.66
CA PHE A 75 0.37 1.75 5.50
C PHE A 75 -0.41 0.46 5.68
N LEU A 76 -1.23 0.40 6.75
CA LEU A 76 -2.00 -0.79 7.08
C LEU A 76 -3.32 -0.85 6.28
N ASP A 77 -3.77 -2.08 6.04
CA ASP A 77 -5.04 -2.47 5.45
C ASP A 77 -5.84 -3.19 6.54
N PRO A 78 -7.17 -3.10 6.53
CA PRO A 78 -8.03 -3.69 7.55
C PRO A 78 -8.31 -5.16 7.22
N VAL A 79 -7.25 -5.94 7.01
CA VAL A 79 -7.31 -7.36 6.71
C VAL A 79 -7.36 -8.14 8.03
N ALA A 80 -8.30 -9.06 8.13
CA ALA A 80 -8.42 -10.03 9.22
C ALA A 80 -8.05 -11.44 8.74
N LEU A 81 -7.65 -12.33 9.66
CA LEU A 81 -7.35 -13.72 9.33
C LEU A 81 -8.52 -14.44 8.66
N ASP A 82 -9.75 -14.12 9.08
CA ASP A 82 -10.99 -14.69 8.54
C ASP A 82 -11.25 -14.29 7.07
N ASP A 83 -10.55 -13.29 6.53
CA ASP A 83 -10.62 -12.93 5.10
C ASP A 83 -9.94 -13.99 4.20
N GLY A 84 -9.17 -14.92 4.80
CA GLY A 84 -8.56 -16.05 4.08
C GLY A 84 -7.30 -15.70 3.29
N TYR A 85 -6.75 -14.49 3.44
CA TYR A 85 -5.52 -14.06 2.76
C TYR A 85 -4.24 -14.61 3.38
N GLY A 86 -4.31 -15.13 4.61
CA GLY A 86 -3.20 -15.78 5.32
C GLY A 86 -2.47 -14.91 6.33
N TYR A 87 -2.83 -13.63 6.44
CA TYR A 87 -2.29 -12.68 7.41
C TYR A 87 -3.34 -11.67 7.85
N ASP A 88 -3.08 -11.02 8.98
CA ASP A 88 -3.75 -9.83 9.46
C ASP A 88 -2.73 -8.69 9.67
N ALA A 89 -3.23 -7.53 10.10
CA ALA A 89 -2.37 -6.38 10.38
C ALA A 89 -1.33 -6.67 11.49
N ALA A 90 -1.68 -7.45 12.52
CA ALA A 90 -0.78 -7.78 13.62
C ALA A 90 0.40 -8.65 13.15
N SER A 91 0.11 -9.66 12.35
CA SER A 91 1.09 -10.56 11.73
C SER A 91 2.04 -9.79 10.82
N VAL A 92 1.53 -8.81 10.08
CA VAL A 92 2.34 -7.91 9.24
C VAL A 92 3.27 -7.04 10.08
N LEU A 93 2.80 -6.48 11.20
CA LEU A 93 3.65 -5.66 12.08
C LEU A 93 4.83 -6.46 12.65
N ASP A 94 4.59 -7.69 13.12
CA ASP A 94 5.67 -8.55 13.62
C ASP A 94 6.63 -8.98 12.50
N PHE A 95 6.10 -9.39 11.35
CA PHE A 95 6.92 -9.77 10.20
C PHE A 95 7.81 -8.61 9.73
N VAL A 96 7.24 -7.42 9.57
CA VAL A 96 7.99 -6.22 9.15
C VAL A 96 9.07 -5.90 10.16
N ALA A 97 8.76 -5.93 11.47
CA ALA A 97 9.75 -5.66 12.50
C ALA A 97 10.91 -6.66 12.47
N ALA A 98 10.62 -7.95 12.27
CA ALA A 98 11.64 -9.00 12.13
C ALA A 98 12.49 -8.82 10.86
N TRP A 99 11.85 -8.61 9.71
CA TRP A 99 12.52 -8.41 8.43
C TRP A 99 13.42 -7.18 8.44
N MET A 100 12.92 -6.08 9.01
CA MET A 100 13.61 -4.80 9.08
C MET A 100 14.92 -4.87 9.87
N ALA A 101 14.96 -5.64 10.96
CA ALA A 101 16.14 -5.79 11.81
C ALA A 101 17.37 -6.30 11.02
N GLY A 102 17.16 -7.15 10.01
CA GLY A 102 18.23 -7.66 9.15
C GLY A 102 18.46 -6.86 7.86
N ASN A 103 17.43 -6.20 7.33
CA ASN A 103 17.46 -5.64 5.97
C ASN A 103 17.53 -4.11 5.90
N ARG A 104 17.16 -3.40 6.96
CA ARG A 104 17.10 -1.92 7.01
C ARG A 104 17.59 -1.40 8.37
N PRO A 105 18.83 -1.72 8.79
CA PRO A 105 19.35 -1.27 10.08
C PRO A 105 19.40 0.27 10.16
N GLY A 106 18.99 0.82 11.30
CA GLY A 106 19.02 2.26 11.56
C GLY A 106 17.90 3.09 10.92
N MET A 107 17.00 2.45 10.15
CA MET A 107 15.79 3.11 9.65
C MET A 107 14.73 3.18 10.75
N ALA A 108 13.87 4.21 10.74
CA ALA A 108 12.70 4.30 11.62
C ALA A 108 11.41 3.99 10.84
N VAL A 109 10.32 3.69 11.54
CA VAL A 109 9.02 3.37 10.92
C VAL A 109 7.96 4.37 11.35
N LEU A 110 7.24 4.92 10.38
CA LEU A 110 5.98 5.62 10.57
C LEU A 110 4.86 4.66 10.17
N VAL A 111 4.04 4.25 11.12
CA VAL A 111 2.92 3.32 10.89
C VAL A 111 1.62 4.10 10.78
N LYS A 112 0.90 3.94 9.68
CA LYS A 112 -0.40 4.56 9.45
C LYS A 112 -1.49 3.49 9.37
N PRO A 113 -2.33 3.37 10.41
CA PRO A 113 -3.48 2.47 10.39
C PRO A 113 -4.49 2.82 9.28
N HIS A 114 -5.24 1.82 8.82
CA HIS A 114 -6.37 2.05 7.92
C HIS A 114 -7.47 2.83 8.67
N PRO A 115 -8.19 3.77 8.03
CA PRO A 115 -9.32 4.48 8.66
C PRO A 115 -10.45 3.59 9.23
N ARG A 116 -10.47 2.30 8.88
CA ARG A 116 -11.44 1.30 9.35
C ARG A 116 -10.93 0.52 10.58
N GLN A 117 -9.66 0.66 10.94
CA GLN A 117 -9.07 0.05 12.14
C GLN A 117 -9.20 1.02 13.31
N THR A 118 -10.33 0.99 14.01
CA THR A 118 -10.64 1.91 15.11
C THR A 118 -9.98 1.51 16.43
N ASP A 119 -9.48 0.29 16.51
CA ASP A 119 -8.87 -0.37 17.66
C ASP A 119 -7.34 -0.31 17.65
N PHE A 120 -6.73 0.34 16.67
CA PHE A 120 -5.28 0.48 16.63
C PHE A 120 -4.78 1.36 17.78
N HIS A 121 -3.81 0.86 18.54
CA HIS A 121 -3.26 1.50 19.72
C HIS A 121 -1.72 1.53 19.67
N PRO A 122 -1.07 2.47 20.39
CA PRO A 122 0.39 2.52 20.43
C PRO A 122 1.07 1.21 20.87
N GLY A 123 0.37 0.37 21.64
CA GLY A 123 0.83 -0.96 22.05
C GLY A 123 1.05 -1.93 20.88
N ASP A 124 0.34 -1.74 19.75
CA ASP A 124 0.49 -2.58 18.55
C ASP A 124 1.86 -2.41 17.89
N LEU A 125 2.61 -1.37 18.28
CA LEU A 125 3.99 -1.13 17.84
C LEU A 125 5.03 -1.89 18.68
N ALA A 126 4.62 -2.68 19.66
CA ALA A 126 5.50 -3.49 20.49
C ALA A 126 6.50 -4.38 19.70
N PRO A 127 6.15 -4.98 18.54
CA PRO A 127 7.10 -5.78 17.78
C PRO A 127 8.36 -5.00 17.31
N PHE A 128 8.21 -3.70 17.05
CA PHE A 128 9.32 -2.82 16.67
C PHE A 128 10.20 -2.48 17.87
N SER A 129 9.58 -2.06 18.98
CA SER A 129 10.34 -1.67 20.18
C SER A 129 11.10 -2.85 20.80
N ALA A 130 10.52 -4.05 20.77
CA ALA A 130 11.18 -5.30 21.18
C ALA A 130 12.46 -5.60 20.38
N ARG A 131 12.59 -5.03 19.17
CA ARG A 131 13.75 -5.18 18.28
C ARG A 131 14.61 -3.92 18.20
N GLY A 132 14.41 -2.96 19.11
CA GLY A 132 15.16 -1.70 19.15
C GLY A 132 14.85 -0.75 17.97
N ILE A 133 13.76 -0.99 17.25
CA ILE A 133 13.35 -0.17 16.12
C ILE A 133 12.44 0.95 16.61
N ARG A 134 12.76 2.18 16.20
CA ARG A 134 11.90 3.33 16.46
C ARG A 134 10.68 3.29 15.54
N ALA A 135 9.50 3.09 16.11
CA ALA A 135 8.22 3.18 15.39
C ALA A 135 7.30 4.22 16.02
N VAL A 136 6.54 4.94 15.20
CA VAL A 136 5.51 5.90 15.66
C VAL A 136 4.23 5.72 14.84
N ALA A 137 3.08 5.87 15.51
CA ALA A 137 1.79 5.89 14.82
C ALA A 137 1.54 7.27 14.20
N ALA A 138 0.98 7.29 12.99
CA ALA A 138 0.60 8.50 12.29
C ALA A 138 -0.88 8.49 11.90
N THR A 139 -1.46 9.68 11.87
CA THR A 139 -2.83 9.94 11.44
C THR A 139 -2.83 10.92 10.26
N GLY A 140 -4.00 11.11 9.64
CA GLY A 140 -4.16 12.02 8.51
C GLY A 140 -4.11 11.35 7.14
N PRO A 141 -4.09 12.14 6.05
CA PRO A 141 -4.08 11.62 4.68
C PRO A 141 -2.76 10.91 4.36
N PHE A 142 -2.82 9.89 3.50
CA PHE A 142 -1.65 9.06 3.22
C PHE A 142 -0.66 9.76 2.29
N GLU A 143 -1.11 10.63 1.39
CA GLU A 143 -0.29 11.30 0.38
C GLU A 143 0.88 12.08 0.99
N PRO A 144 0.69 12.99 1.97
CA PRO A 144 1.82 13.71 2.57
C PRO A 144 2.76 12.78 3.33
N LEU A 145 2.26 11.69 3.92
CA LEU A 145 3.08 10.71 4.63
C LEU A 145 3.94 9.90 3.64
N ALA A 146 3.33 9.37 2.58
CA ALA A 146 4.01 8.60 1.54
C ALA A 146 5.07 9.42 0.79
N ALA A 147 4.82 10.72 0.62
CA ALA A 147 5.78 11.65 0.05
C ALA A 147 6.95 12.01 0.98
N ALA A 148 6.76 11.87 2.30
CA ALA A 148 7.74 12.26 3.29
C ALA A 148 8.75 11.16 3.62
N VAL A 149 8.34 9.90 3.57
CA VAL A 149 9.15 8.73 3.91
C VAL A 149 10.09 8.31 2.79
N SER A 150 11.23 7.69 3.12
CA SER A 150 12.23 7.17 2.18
C SER A 150 11.72 5.97 1.37
N GLU A 151 10.93 5.10 2.00
CA GLU A 151 10.28 3.95 1.37
C GLU A 151 8.81 3.87 1.82
N VAL A 152 7.92 3.42 0.94
CA VAL A 152 6.49 3.24 1.23
C VAL A 152 6.20 1.73 1.31
N TRP A 153 5.80 1.28 2.48
CA TRP A 153 5.51 -0.11 2.78
C TRP A 153 4.01 -0.30 3.00
N GLY A 154 3.49 -1.49 2.74
CA GLY A 154 2.08 -1.81 2.97
C GLY A 154 1.76 -3.26 2.63
N MET A 155 0.47 -3.59 2.50
CA MET A 155 0.05 -4.92 2.02
C MET A 155 -0.45 -4.82 0.57
N THR A 156 -1.74 -4.54 0.38
CA THR A 156 -2.43 -4.60 -0.92
C THR A 156 -2.99 -3.25 -1.36
N SER A 157 -2.67 -2.20 -0.61
CA SER A 157 -3.31 -0.90 -0.71
C SER A 157 -3.03 -0.16 -2.02
N LEU A 158 -4.02 0.64 -2.46
CA LEU A 158 -3.84 1.62 -3.52
C LEU A 158 -2.75 2.66 -3.19
N VAL A 159 -2.35 2.80 -1.92
CA VAL A 159 -1.25 3.68 -1.51
C VAL A 159 0.06 3.22 -2.16
N LEU A 160 0.32 1.91 -2.22
CA LEU A 160 1.52 1.39 -2.88
C LEU A 160 1.52 1.66 -4.38
N VAL A 161 0.36 1.52 -5.04
CA VAL A 161 0.21 1.85 -6.46
C VAL A 161 0.47 3.34 -6.71
N ALA A 162 -0.12 4.21 -5.88
CA ALA A 162 0.07 5.66 -5.99
C ALA A 162 1.54 6.05 -5.76
N ALA A 163 2.17 5.50 -4.71
CA ALA A 163 3.57 5.74 -4.40
C ALA A 163 4.50 5.25 -5.52
N HIS A 164 4.26 4.05 -6.05
CA HIS A 164 5.04 3.50 -7.15
C HIS A 164 4.92 4.36 -8.42
N LYS A 165 3.69 4.71 -8.82
CA LYS A 165 3.45 5.60 -9.97
C LYS A 165 4.04 7.01 -9.77
N ALA A 166 4.22 7.45 -8.52
CA ALA A 166 4.92 8.69 -8.17
C ALA A 166 6.45 8.55 -8.08
N GLY A 167 7.01 7.39 -8.46
CA GLY A 167 8.45 7.13 -8.44
C GLY A 167 9.04 6.89 -7.04
N ARG A 168 8.20 6.57 -6.05
CA ARG A 168 8.67 6.22 -4.70
C ARG A 168 9.06 4.74 -4.64
N PRO A 169 10.12 4.37 -3.90
CA PRO A 169 10.40 2.99 -3.59
C PRO A 169 9.26 2.37 -2.77
N ILE A 170 8.81 1.17 -3.15
CA ILE A 170 7.75 0.45 -2.46
C ILE A 170 8.18 -0.95 -2.01
N VAL A 171 7.54 -1.45 -0.95
CA VAL A 171 7.60 -2.85 -0.51
C VAL A 171 6.19 -3.30 -0.10
N SER A 172 5.77 -4.47 -0.55
CA SER A 172 4.50 -5.08 -0.17
C SER A 172 4.77 -6.28 0.74
N PHE A 173 4.32 -6.22 2.00
CA PHE A 173 4.45 -7.30 2.97
C PHE A 173 3.15 -8.10 3.04
N GLN A 174 3.24 -9.38 2.69
CA GLN A 174 2.10 -10.31 2.66
C GLN A 174 2.53 -11.65 3.29
N PRO A 175 2.87 -11.67 4.60
CA PRO A 175 3.43 -12.85 5.24
C PRO A 175 2.45 -14.02 5.19
N GLY A 176 2.91 -15.23 4.87
CA GLY A 176 2.02 -16.40 4.86
C GLY A 176 0.88 -16.34 3.83
N ARG A 177 1.02 -15.48 2.81
CA ARG A 177 0.04 -15.27 1.73
C ARG A 177 -0.48 -16.57 1.13
N THR A 178 -1.81 -16.73 1.15
CA THR A 178 -2.50 -17.87 0.52
C THR A 178 -2.66 -17.68 -0.99
N ALA A 179 -3.16 -18.71 -1.67
CA ALA A 179 -3.54 -18.60 -3.08
C ALA A 179 -4.63 -17.54 -3.31
N LEU A 180 -5.60 -17.44 -2.40
CA LEU A 180 -6.64 -16.41 -2.43
C LEU A 180 -6.03 -15.01 -2.26
N GLY A 181 -5.12 -14.85 -1.29
CA GLY A 181 -4.40 -13.59 -1.09
C GLY A 181 -3.61 -13.17 -2.34
N ARG A 182 -2.98 -14.13 -3.04
CA ARG A 182 -2.30 -13.86 -4.31
C ARG A 182 -3.28 -13.43 -5.42
N GLU A 183 -4.44 -14.08 -5.53
CA GLU A 183 -5.46 -13.73 -6.53
C GLU A 183 -6.05 -12.33 -6.31
N GLN A 184 -6.22 -11.93 -5.04
CA GLN A 184 -6.73 -10.60 -4.67
C GLN A 184 -5.65 -9.51 -4.63
N SER A 185 -4.37 -9.88 -4.76
CA SER A 185 -3.28 -8.92 -4.74
C SER A 185 -3.30 -8.05 -6.00
N ASN A 186 -2.84 -6.82 -5.84
CA ASN A 186 -2.83 -5.87 -6.93
C ASN A 186 -1.66 -6.18 -7.90
N PRO A 187 -1.91 -6.37 -9.20
CA PRO A 187 -0.87 -6.74 -10.16
C PRO A 187 0.25 -5.69 -10.28
N TYR A 188 -0.03 -4.41 -10.00
CA TYR A 188 0.98 -3.35 -10.04
C TYR A 188 1.92 -3.35 -8.84
N ILE A 189 1.74 -4.25 -7.85
CA ILE A 189 2.62 -4.35 -6.68
C ILE A 189 3.31 -5.71 -6.56
N GLU A 190 2.90 -6.72 -7.35
CA GLU A 190 3.46 -8.08 -7.30
C GLU A 190 5.00 -8.14 -7.37
N PRO A 191 5.69 -7.37 -8.22
CA PRO A 191 7.16 -7.38 -8.27
C PRO A 191 7.85 -6.97 -6.95
N TRP A 192 7.13 -6.35 -6.01
CA TRP A 192 7.67 -5.84 -4.75
C TRP A 192 7.16 -6.61 -3.52
N VAL A 193 6.53 -7.77 -3.72
CA VAL A 193 5.96 -8.57 -2.63
C VAL A 193 7.04 -9.35 -1.89
N ILE A 194 6.96 -9.33 -0.56
CA ILE A 194 7.70 -10.17 0.38
C ILE A 194 6.66 -10.99 1.16
N THR A 195 6.82 -12.31 1.14
CA THR A 195 5.93 -13.29 1.81
C THR A 195 6.62 -14.04 2.92
#